data_AF-A0A0P1GC69-F1
#
_entry.id   AF-A0A0P1GC69-F1
#
_cell.length_a   1.000
_cell.length_b   1.000
_cell.length_c   1.000
_cell.angle_alpha   90.00
_cell.angle_beta   90.00
_cell.angle_gamma   90.00
#
_symmetry.space_group_name_H-M   'P 1'
#
loop_
_entity.id
_entity.type
_entity.pdbx_description
1 polymer ?
#
loop_
_entity_poly.entity_id
_entity_poly.type
_entity_poly.pdbx_seq_one_letter_code
_entity_poly.pdbx_strand_id
1 'polypeptide(L)'
;MRKSLTYAVLLIAASGTMVFGEEDIASETVRERMALMEEVKGAMGILGGMAKGTDAFDATRAESARSALQGYSAQIPAVFETNETHPKSEAAPAIWDNWEDFTSRARAMETALGAMDTTTLDGVRAGLGGVGKTCSACHEAYRIEK
;
A
#
# COMPACT_ATOMS: atom_id res chain seq x y z
N MET A 1 35.08 54.77 -46.02
CA MET A 1 34.65 53.91 -47.14
C MET A 1 34.55 52.48 -46.64
N ARG A 2 33.43 51.80 -46.95
CA ARG A 2 33.12 50.35 -46.78
C ARG A 2 32.85 49.89 -45.33
N LYS A 3 31.56 49.76 -44.92
CA LYS A 3 30.64 48.58 -45.01
C LYS A 3 31.14 47.44 -44.09
N SER A 4 30.42 46.96 -43.08
CA SER A 4 29.15 46.19 -43.09
C SER A 4 28.63 46.07 -41.63
N LEU A 5 27.36 46.33 -41.27
CA LEU A 5 26.15 45.48 -41.31
C LEU A 5 26.26 44.06 -40.71
N THR A 6 25.32 43.78 -39.79
CA THR A 6 24.56 42.50 -39.56
C THR A 6 24.94 41.57 -38.37
N TYR A 7 24.07 41.62 -37.33
CA TYR A 7 23.38 40.55 -36.55
C TYR A 7 24.08 39.45 -35.72
N ALA A 8 23.48 39.26 -34.52
CA ALA A 8 23.26 38.04 -33.73
C ALA A 8 24.53 37.37 -33.10
N VAL A 9 24.52 36.86 -31.88
CA VAL A 9 23.54 35.96 -31.22
C VAL A 9 23.63 36.19 -29.71
N LEU A 10 22.51 36.47 -29.05
CA LEU A 10 22.42 36.41 -27.59
C LEU A 10 22.18 34.94 -27.22
N LEU A 11 23.18 34.29 -26.63
CA LEU A 11 23.09 32.92 -26.13
C LEU A 11 22.17 32.89 -24.90
N ILE A 12 20.96 32.36 -25.08
CA ILE A 12 20.05 32.02 -23.97
C ILE A 12 20.60 30.75 -23.33
N ALA A 13 21.19 30.89 -22.14
CA ALA A 13 21.51 29.76 -21.27
C ALA A 13 20.21 29.23 -20.65
N ALA A 14 19.53 28.32 -21.34
CA ALA A 14 18.50 27.50 -20.73
C ALA A 14 19.19 26.34 -19.99
N SER A 15 19.52 26.57 -18.72
CA SER A 15 19.82 25.47 -17.80
C SER A 15 18.54 24.67 -17.61
N GLY A 16 18.38 23.60 -18.39
CA GLY A 16 17.32 22.63 -18.20
C GLY A 16 17.48 22.02 -16.80
N THR A 17 16.63 22.44 -15.87
CA THR A 17 16.38 21.63 -14.68
C THR A 17 15.73 20.36 -15.18
N MET A 18 16.47 19.25 -15.16
CA MET A 18 15.87 17.93 -15.19
C MET A 18 14.99 17.83 -13.94
N VAL A 19 13.72 18.19 -14.10
CA VAL A 19 12.68 17.79 -13.18
C VAL A 19 12.60 16.28 -13.35
N PHE A 20 13.15 15.54 -12.38
CA PHE A 20 12.74 14.14 -12.17
C PHE A 20 11.28 14.22 -11.76
N GLY A 21 10.41 14.31 -12.76
CA GLY A 21 8.97 14.23 -12.59
C GLY A 21 8.70 12.90 -11.91
N GLU A 22 7.95 12.98 -10.83
CA GLU A 22 7.23 11.88 -10.22
C GLU A 22 6.74 10.95 -11.33
N GLU A 23 7.39 9.80 -11.53
CA GLU A 23 6.92 8.79 -12.49
C GLU A 23 5.54 8.36 -12.00
N ASP A 24 4.49 9.00 -12.50
CA ASP A 24 3.12 8.58 -12.31
C ASP A 24 3.08 7.08 -12.59
N ILE A 25 2.49 6.31 -11.67
CA ILE A 25 2.31 4.88 -11.88
C ILE A 25 1.41 4.76 -13.12
N ALA A 26 2.00 4.51 -14.28
CA ALA A 26 1.28 4.47 -15.55
C ALA A 26 0.39 3.22 -15.64
N SER A 27 0.73 2.16 -14.89
CA SER A 27 -0.09 0.96 -14.77
C SER A 27 -1.22 1.19 -13.77
N GLU A 28 -2.46 1.15 -14.27
CA GLU A 28 -3.66 1.25 -13.43
C GLU A 28 -3.72 0.08 -12.43
N THR A 29 -3.38 -1.14 -12.85
CA THR A 29 -3.31 -2.31 -11.95
C THR A 29 -2.34 -2.09 -10.79
N VAL A 30 -1.14 -1.55 -11.07
CA VAL A 30 -0.17 -1.27 -9.99
C VAL A 30 -0.69 -0.18 -9.06
N ARG A 31 -1.39 0.83 -9.59
CA ARG A 31 -2.02 1.89 -8.79
C ARG A 31 -3.10 1.33 -7.88
N GLU A 32 -4.00 0.50 -8.42
CA GLU A 32 -5.11 -0.11 -7.69
C GLU A 32 -4.63 -0.97 -6.52
N ARG A 33 -3.66 -1.87 -6.75
CA ARG A 33 -3.15 -2.72 -5.66
C ARG A 33 -2.43 -1.93 -4.58
N MET A 34 -1.69 -0.88 -4.95
CA MET A 34 -1.03 0.00 -3.99
C MET A 34 -2.04 0.82 -3.18
N ALA A 35 -3.09 1.32 -3.84
CA ALA A 35 -4.19 2.02 -3.18
C ALA A 35 -4.89 1.10 -2.17
N LEU A 36 -5.20 -0.15 -2.55
CA LEU A 36 -5.79 -1.12 -1.62
C LEU A 36 -4.89 -1.37 -0.40
N MET A 37 -3.57 -1.49 -0.60
CA MET A 37 -2.64 -1.68 0.53
C MET A 37 -2.54 -0.46 1.44
N GLU A 38 -2.68 0.76 0.91
CA GLU A 38 -2.74 1.98 1.74
C GLU A 38 -4.05 2.04 2.54
N GLU A 39 -5.18 1.62 1.95
CA GLU A 39 -6.45 1.47 2.66
C GLU A 39 -6.37 0.45 3.82
N VAL A 40 -5.71 -0.69 3.56
CA VAL A 40 -5.39 -1.69 4.61
C VAL A 40 -4.57 -1.07 5.72
N LYS A 41 -3.51 -0.32 5.38
CA LYS A 41 -2.66 0.36 6.37
C LYS A 41 -3.44 1.40 7.18
N GLY A 42 -4.31 2.19 6.54
CA GLY A 42 -5.17 3.17 7.20
C GLY A 42 -6.10 2.54 8.22
N ALA A 43 -6.86 1.51 7.81
CA ALA A 43 -7.78 0.82 8.70
C ALA A 43 -7.06 0.11 9.87
N MET A 44 -5.92 -0.52 9.60
CA MET A 44 -5.08 -1.12 10.65
C MET A 44 -4.51 -0.06 11.60
N GLY A 45 -4.19 1.13 11.08
CA GLY A 45 -3.75 2.29 11.86
C GLY A 45 -4.75 2.70 12.93
N ILE A 46 -6.05 2.67 12.64
CA ILE A 46 -7.12 2.97 13.61
C ILE A 46 -7.08 1.99 14.79
N LEU A 47 -7.03 0.69 14.52
CA LEU A 47 -6.98 -0.34 15.56
C LEU A 47 -5.69 -0.25 16.38
N GLY A 48 -4.55 -0.05 15.69
CA GLY A 48 -3.26 0.12 16.34
C GLY A 48 -3.17 1.39 17.20
N GLY A 49 -3.79 2.48 16.76
CA GLY A 49 -3.85 3.75 17.49
C GLY A 49 -4.63 3.62 18.80
N MET A 50 -5.79 2.95 18.75
CA MET A 50 -6.57 2.62 19.95
C MET A 50 -5.78 1.74 20.91
N ALA A 51 -5.18 0.66 20.40
CA ALA A 51 -4.42 -0.28 21.23
C ALA A 51 -3.22 0.37 21.94
N LYS A 52 -2.52 1.29 21.25
CA LYS A 52 -1.40 2.07 21.79
C LYS A 52 -1.85 3.23 22.69
N GLY A 53 -3.14 3.56 22.71
CA GLY A 53 -3.69 4.68 23.46
C GLY A 53 -3.41 6.06 22.83
N THR A 54 -2.96 6.11 21.58
CA THR A 54 -2.82 7.38 20.84
C THR A 54 -4.18 7.91 20.39
N ASP A 55 -5.13 6.99 20.15
CA ASP A 55 -6.54 7.30 19.92
C ASP A 55 -7.38 6.79 21.09
N ALA A 56 -8.45 7.50 21.44
CA ALA A 56 -9.44 7.01 22.38
C ALA A 56 -10.14 5.75 21.81
N PHE A 57 -10.36 4.75 22.67
CA PHE A 57 -11.10 3.55 22.28
C PHE A 57 -12.56 3.89 21.97
N ASP A 58 -13.02 3.41 20.82
CA ASP A 58 -14.39 3.51 20.36
C ASP A 58 -14.75 2.19 19.67
N ALA A 59 -15.67 1.43 20.27
CA ALA A 59 -16.04 0.10 19.79
C ALA A 59 -16.65 0.13 18.37
N THR A 60 -17.41 1.17 18.03
CA THR A 60 -18.02 1.31 16.70
C THR A 60 -16.95 1.57 15.65
N ARG A 61 -15.97 2.42 15.96
CA ARG A 61 -14.83 2.69 15.07
C ARG A 61 -13.92 1.48 14.94
N ALA A 62 -13.71 0.73 16.02
CA ALA A 62 -12.94 -0.51 16.00
C ALA A 62 -13.62 -1.56 15.10
N GLU A 63 -14.93 -1.74 15.25
CA GLU A 63 -15.71 -2.66 14.42
C GLU A 63 -15.73 -2.26 12.94
N SER A 64 -15.86 -0.96 12.66
CA SER A 64 -15.81 -0.44 11.29
C SER A 64 -14.44 -0.69 10.65
N ALA A 65 -13.35 -0.46 11.39
CA ALA A 65 -12.00 -0.71 10.91
C ALA A 65 -11.73 -2.20 10.67
N ARG A 66 -12.16 -3.07 11.59
CA ARG A 66 -12.07 -4.54 11.43
C ARG A 66 -12.84 -5.01 10.19
N SER A 67 -14.07 -4.53 10.01
CA SER A 67 -14.92 -4.87 8.86
C SER A 67 -14.32 -4.37 7.53
N ALA A 68 -13.77 -3.16 7.51
CA ALA A 68 -13.07 -2.63 6.34
C ALA A 68 -11.87 -3.51 5.97
N LEU A 69 -11.04 -3.89 6.95
CA LEU A 69 -9.92 -4.80 6.73
C LEU A 69 -10.36 -6.17 6.18
N GLN A 70 -11.47 -6.72 6.64
CA GLN A 70 -12.04 -7.96 6.08
C GLN A 70 -12.43 -7.74 4.61
N GLY A 71 -13.14 -6.65 4.31
CA GLY A 71 -13.50 -6.30 2.93
C GLY A 71 -12.28 -6.10 2.02
N TYR A 72 -11.22 -5.46 2.51
CA TYR A 72 -9.98 -5.28 1.76
C TYR A 72 -9.25 -6.61 1.57
N SER A 73 -9.20 -7.47 2.59
CA SER A 73 -8.56 -8.79 2.50
C SER A 73 -9.15 -9.65 1.37
N ALA A 74 -10.46 -9.60 1.18
CA ALA A 74 -11.16 -10.31 0.11
C ALA A 74 -10.88 -9.74 -1.29
N GLN A 75 -10.49 -8.46 -1.39
CA GLN A 75 -10.15 -7.80 -2.66
C GLN A 75 -8.70 -8.05 -3.10
N ILE A 76 -7.81 -8.45 -2.18
CA ILE A 76 -6.38 -8.65 -2.47
C ILE A 76 -6.15 -9.56 -3.69
N PRO A 77 -6.77 -10.76 -3.81
CA PRO A 77 -6.55 -11.60 -4.99
C PRO A 77 -6.90 -10.91 -6.31
N ALA A 78 -7.97 -10.14 -6.36
CA ALA A 78 -8.42 -9.51 -7.60
C ALA A 78 -7.43 -8.45 -8.09
N VAL A 79 -6.96 -7.56 -7.20
CA VAL A 79 -6.06 -6.46 -7.61
C VAL A 79 -4.62 -6.91 -7.88
N PHE A 80 -4.26 -8.14 -7.51
CA PHE A 80 -2.94 -8.73 -7.78
C PHE A 80 -2.95 -9.75 -8.92
N GLU A 81 -4.10 -10.05 -9.54
CA GLU A 81 -4.24 -11.12 -10.55
C GLU A 81 -3.32 -10.88 -11.76
N THR A 82 -3.26 -9.64 -12.24
CA THR A 82 -2.39 -9.27 -13.36
C THR A 82 -0.93 -9.17 -12.91
N ASN A 83 -0.05 -9.93 -13.57
CA ASN A 83 1.40 -9.87 -13.39
C ASN A 83 1.99 -8.66 -14.12
N GLU A 84 1.88 -7.50 -13.48
CA GLU A 84 2.52 -6.26 -13.91
C GLU A 84 3.47 -5.73 -12.83
N THR A 85 4.62 -5.22 -13.28
CA THR A 85 5.66 -4.65 -12.42
C THR A 85 5.93 -3.19 -12.79
N HIS A 86 6.21 -2.37 -11.78
CA HIS A 86 6.58 -0.96 -11.93
C HIS A 86 7.68 -0.64 -10.90
N PRO A 87 8.64 0.27 -11.16
CA PRO A 87 9.72 0.60 -10.22
C PRO A 87 9.22 1.04 -8.82
N LYS A 88 8.06 1.70 -8.77
CA LYS A 88 7.43 2.10 -7.51
C LYS A 88 6.79 0.93 -6.75
N SER A 89 6.46 -0.17 -7.42
CA SER A 89 5.81 -1.30 -6.77
C SER A 89 6.76 -2.08 -5.86
N GLU A 90 6.19 -2.63 -4.80
CA GLU A 90 6.86 -3.53 -3.85
C GLU A 90 6.36 -4.97 -3.99
N ALA A 91 5.50 -5.27 -4.96
CA ALA A 91 5.03 -6.64 -5.20
C ALA A 91 6.19 -7.50 -5.74
N ALA A 92 6.52 -8.59 -5.05
CA ALA A 92 7.54 -9.52 -5.49
C ALA A 92 7.01 -10.44 -6.61
N PRO A 93 7.84 -10.81 -7.61
CA PRO A 93 7.47 -11.78 -8.65
C PRO A 93 6.93 -13.11 -8.10
N ALA A 94 7.41 -13.51 -6.92
CA ALA A 94 7.01 -14.73 -6.24
C ALA A 94 5.50 -14.85 -5.97
N ILE A 95 4.75 -13.73 -5.96
CA ILE A 95 3.28 -13.73 -5.84
C ILE A 95 2.65 -14.59 -6.93
N TRP A 96 3.07 -14.39 -8.18
CA TRP A 96 2.48 -15.07 -9.34
C TRP A 96 2.99 -16.50 -9.50
N ASP A 97 4.18 -16.80 -8.99
CA ASP A 97 4.72 -18.16 -8.92
C ASP A 97 4.04 -19.01 -7.83
N ASN A 98 3.50 -18.38 -6.78
CA ASN A 98 2.92 -19.04 -5.60
C ASN A 98 1.48 -18.55 -5.30
N TRP A 99 0.68 -18.39 -6.35
CA TRP A 99 -0.63 -17.75 -6.29
C TRP A 99 -1.58 -18.33 -5.23
N GLU A 100 -1.64 -19.66 -5.10
CA GLU A 100 -2.50 -20.31 -4.12
C GLU A 100 -2.10 -19.96 -2.67
N ASP A 101 -0.80 -19.91 -2.39
CA ASP A 101 -0.30 -19.52 -1.06
C ASP A 101 -0.55 -18.02 -0.80
N PHE A 102 -0.29 -17.16 -1.79
CA PHE A 102 -0.60 -15.72 -1.68
C PHE A 102 -2.08 -15.47 -1.35
N THR A 103 -3.00 -16.07 -2.10
CA THR A 103 -4.45 -15.93 -1.87
C THR A 103 -4.91 -16.62 -0.57
N SER A 104 -4.23 -17.69 -0.14
CA SER A 104 -4.46 -18.30 1.18
C SER A 104 -4.08 -17.35 2.32
N ARG A 105 -2.96 -16.62 2.20
CA ARG A 105 -2.54 -15.64 3.21
C ARG A 105 -3.49 -14.45 3.30
N ALA A 106 -4.05 -14.00 2.19
CA ALA A 106 -5.11 -12.99 2.19
C ALA A 106 -6.34 -13.47 3.00
N ARG A 107 -6.78 -14.71 2.78
CA ARG A 107 -7.88 -15.34 3.56
C ARG A 107 -7.53 -15.56 5.04
N ALA A 108 -6.26 -15.83 5.34
CA ALA A 108 -5.81 -15.96 6.73
C ALA A 108 -5.95 -14.63 7.49
N MET A 109 -5.66 -13.49 6.83
CA MET A 109 -5.92 -12.16 7.39
C MET A 109 -7.41 -11.96 7.69
N GLU A 110 -8.29 -12.29 6.75
CA GLU A 110 -9.75 -12.23 6.94
C GLU A 110 -10.21 -13.04 8.16
N THR A 111 -9.69 -14.25 8.30
CA THR A 111 -10.00 -15.17 9.40
C THR A 111 -9.51 -14.62 10.74
N ALA A 112 -8.28 -14.09 10.79
CA ALA A 112 -7.72 -13.49 12.01
C ALA A 112 -8.53 -12.26 12.45
N LEU A 113 -8.99 -11.44 11.50
CA LEU A 113 -9.89 -10.32 11.76
C LEU A 113 -11.27 -10.79 12.23
N GLY A 114 -11.78 -11.90 11.72
CA GLY A 114 -13.04 -12.50 12.17
C GLY A 114 -13.01 -12.95 13.65
N ALA A 115 -11.83 -13.28 14.17
CA ALA A 115 -11.63 -13.71 15.55
C ALA A 115 -11.36 -12.57 16.55
N MET A 116 -11.19 -11.34 16.07
CA MET A 116 -10.90 -10.17 16.93
C MET A 116 -12.18 -9.66 17.60
N ASP A 117 -12.16 -9.52 18.93
CA ASP A 117 -13.19 -8.81 19.68
C ASP A 117 -12.97 -7.29 19.62
N THR A 118 -13.91 -6.57 19.03
CA THR A 118 -13.90 -5.10 18.90
C THR A 118 -14.73 -4.38 19.95
N THR A 119 -15.40 -5.13 20.84
CA THR A 119 -16.27 -4.54 21.87
C THR A 119 -15.49 -3.96 23.05
N THR A 120 -14.24 -4.38 23.22
CA THR A 120 -13.35 -3.93 24.28
C THR A 120 -11.95 -3.59 23.76
N LEU A 121 -11.27 -2.67 24.43
CA LEU A 121 -9.88 -2.32 24.12
C LEU A 121 -8.94 -3.53 24.28
N ASP A 122 -9.18 -4.36 25.29
CA ASP A 122 -8.38 -5.57 25.52
C ASP A 122 -8.65 -6.64 24.46
N GLY A 123 -9.88 -6.75 23.96
CA GLY A 123 -10.22 -7.57 22.81
C GLY A 123 -9.45 -7.18 21.55
N VAL A 124 -9.40 -5.87 21.24
CA VAL A 124 -8.62 -5.35 20.11
C VAL A 124 -7.14 -5.67 20.30
N ARG A 125 -6.58 -5.39 21.49
CA ARG A 125 -5.17 -5.70 21.81
C ARG A 125 -4.85 -7.18 21.66
N ALA A 126 -5.72 -8.06 22.13
CA ALA A 126 -5.55 -9.50 22.02
C ALA A 126 -5.58 -9.96 20.55
N GLY A 127 -6.49 -9.42 19.74
CA GLY A 127 -6.60 -9.77 18.31
C GLY A 127 -5.45 -9.26 17.44
N LEU A 128 -4.87 -8.10 17.78
CA LEU A 128 -3.83 -7.45 16.97
C LEU A 128 -2.60 -8.32 16.76
N GLY A 129 -2.23 -9.15 17.73
CA GLY A 129 -1.10 -10.08 17.58
C GLY A 129 -1.33 -11.13 16.50
N GLY A 130 -2.57 -11.63 16.37
CA GLY A 130 -2.95 -12.60 15.34
C GLY A 130 -2.94 -11.96 13.95
N VAL A 131 -3.57 -10.80 13.80
CA VAL A 131 -3.61 -10.05 12.54
C VAL A 131 -2.21 -9.61 12.12
N GLY A 132 -1.38 -9.11 13.05
CA GLY A 132 -0.01 -8.71 12.75
C GLY A 132 0.84 -9.85 12.17
N LYS A 133 0.64 -11.09 12.64
CA LYS A 133 1.32 -12.28 12.10
C LYS A 133 0.92 -12.59 10.67
N THR A 134 -0.36 -12.39 10.29
CA THR A 134 -0.77 -12.60 8.89
C THR A 134 -0.14 -11.55 7.98
N CYS A 135 -0.01 -10.31 8.45
CA CYS A 135 0.67 -9.25 7.71
C CYS A 135 2.15 -9.56 7.48
N SER A 136 2.90 -9.91 8.55
CA SER A 136 4.33 -10.22 8.41
C SER A 136 4.56 -11.47 7.56
N ALA A 137 3.78 -12.52 7.77
CA ALA A 137 3.89 -13.74 6.98
C ALA A 137 3.64 -13.51 5.47
N CYS A 138 2.77 -12.57 5.09
CA CYS A 138 2.57 -12.22 3.68
C CYS A 138 3.70 -11.33 3.16
N HIS A 139 4.05 -10.27 3.90
CA HIS A 139 5.08 -9.32 3.46
C HIS A 139 6.48 -9.94 3.36
N GLU A 140 6.86 -10.82 4.28
CA GLU A 140 8.14 -11.54 4.24
C GLU A 140 8.28 -12.42 2.98
N ALA A 141 7.16 -12.95 2.48
CA ALA A 141 7.15 -13.81 1.29
C ALA A 141 7.02 -13.00 -0.01
N TYR A 142 6.26 -11.90 0.02
CA TYR A 142 5.69 -11.31 -1.20
C TYR A 142 5.89 -9.80 -1.36
N ARG A 143 6.50 -9.12 -0.38
CA ARG A 143 6.82 -7.69 -0.49
C ARG A 143 8.33 -7.48 -0.54
N ILE A 144 8.78 -6.75 -1.55
CA ILE A 144 10.17 -6.30 -1.69
C ILE A 144 10.40 -5.22 -0.63
N GLU A 145 11.39 -5.42 0.24
CA GLU A 145 11.86 -4.36 1.15
C GLU A 145 12.66 -3.31 0.38
N LYS A 146 12.47 -2.04 0.74
CA LYS A 146 13.15 -0.89 0.15
C LYS A 146 13.98 -0.16 1.22
#